data_AF-A0A6A3QYH0-F1
#
_entry.id   AF-A0A6A3QYH0-F1
#
_cell.length_a   1.000
_cell.length_b   1.000
_cell.length_c   1.000
_cell.angle_alpha   90.00
_cell.angle_beta   90.00
_cell.angle_gamma   90.00
#
_symmetry.space_group_name_H-M   'P 1'
#
loop_
_entity.id
_entity.type
_entity.pdbx_description
1 polymer ?
#
loop_
_entity_poly.entity_id
_entity_poly.type
_entity_poly.pdbx_seq_one_letter_code
_entity_poly.pdbx_strand_id
1 'polypeptide(L)'
;MHEDVQRDWDVWVDFAVYAYNSGQHSTVKLSPNELMMGRVLRSPNELLRSTGVSEAEELTAYHRPLLAAMKSSRTCAELARTSEQERQAKYYNRKVRNRRTISPGDRVWMFKPPRGAKASKFVHQWLGPLRVVEPAGYDNFLVEREDVSGDPERFIAHVSFLVTYHTLVASLQRVAADIEEQLLHEDAAERQANGEAAAAVVRAAAAPDTAAASASGTKRRERTVASPAVQWGPGELLVELRC
;
A
#
# COMPACT_ATOMS: atom_id res chain seq x y z
N MET A 1 -9.54 9.09 44.55
CA MET A 1 -8.70 9.35 43.36
C MET A 1 -8.32 8.00 42.81
N HIS A 2 -8.91 7.56 41.71
CA HIS A 2 -8.49 6.34 41.04
C HIS A 2 -7.27 6.71 40.19
N GLU A 3 -6.11 6.15 40.51
CA GLU A 3 -4.96 6.27 39.64
C GLU A 3 -5.25 5.46 38.37
N ASP A 4 -5.44 6.15 37.25
CA ASP A 4 -5.67 5.59 35.91
C ASP A 4 -4.40 4.90 35.39
N VAL A 5 -3.99 3.81 36.04
CA VAL A 5 -2.88 2.97 35.60
C VAL A 5 -3.45 1.88 34.71
N GLN A 6 -3.54 2.17 33.40
CA GLN A 6 -4.01 1.28 32.34
C GLN A 6 -3.03 0.10 32.11
N ARG A 7 -2.91 -0.80 33.09
CA ARG A 7 -2.03 -1.98 33.08
C ARG A 7 -2.75 -3.32 33.29
N ASP A 8 -4.07 -3.27 33.49
CA ASP A 8 -4.95 -4.38 33.85
C ASP A 8 -5.69 -5.00 32.64
N TRP A 9 -5.24 -4.68 31.41
CA TRP A 9 -5.87 -5.18 30.19
C TRP A 9 -5.90 -6.71 30.11
N ASP A 10 -4.91 -7.38 30.70
CA ASP A 10 -4.80 -8.82 30.80
C ASP A 10 -5.98 -9.42 31.56
N VAL A 11 -6.40 -8.79 32.66
CA VAL A 11 -7.59 -9.17 33.43
C VAL A 11 -8.87 -8.92 32.63
N TRP A 12 -8.95 -7.81 31.89
CA TRP A 12 -10.13 -7.47 31.07
C TRP A 12 -10.31 -8.36 29.84
N VAL A 13 -9.25 -9.00 29.33
CA VAL A 13 -9.33 -9.88 28.15
C VAL A 13 -10.29 -11.04 28.39
N ASP A 14 -10.23 -11.70 29.55
CA ASP A 14 -11.09 -12.85 29.83
C ASP A 14 -12.57 -12.47 29.81
N PHE A 15 -12.92 -11.32 30.40
CA PHE A 15 -14.28 -10.78 30.36
C PHE A 15 -14.71 -10.38 28.95
N ALA A 16 -13.80 -9.78 28.16
CA ALA A 16 -14.07 -9.40 26.77
C ALA A 16 -14.30 -10.63 25.89
N VAL A 17 -13.50 -11.69 26.05
CA VAL A 17 -13.65 -12.97 25.32
C VAL A 17 -14.99 -13.62 25.67
N TYR A 18 -15.36 -13.63 26.95
CA TYR A 18 -16.65 -14.15 27.38
C TYR A 18 -17.82 -13.36 26.78
N ALA A 19 -17.76 -12.03 26.84
CA ALA A 19 -18.78 -11.15 26.27
C ALA A 19 -18.89 -11.31 24.74
N TYR A 20 -17.76 -11.45 24.05
CA TYR A 20 -17.72 -11.68 22.60
C TYR A 20 -18.31 -13.04 22.22
N ASN A 21 -17.96 -14.11 22.95
CA ASN A 21 -18.43 -15.47 22.65
C ASN A 21 -19.90 -15.70 23.01
N SER A 22 -20.45 -14.92 23.95
CA SER A 22 -21.86 -14.95 24.36
C SER A 22 -22.74 -13.96 23.57
N GLY A 23 -22.13 -12.91 23.02
CA GLY A 23 -22.84 -11.87 22.25
C GLY A 23 -23.28 -12.35 20.87
N GLN A 24 -24.48 -11.93 20.45
CA GLN A 24 -24.97 -12.22 19.09
C GLN A 24 -24.22 -11.39 18.07
N HIS A 25 -23.69 -12.04 17.02
CA HIS A 25 -23.02 -11.35 15.93
C HIS A 25 -24.02 -10.88 14.88
N SER A 26 -23.93 -9.62 14.45
CA SER A 26 -24.89 -9.03 13.50
C SER A 26 -24.97 -9.77 12.16
N THR A 27 -23.86 -10.35 11.68
CA THR A 27 -23.79 -11.10 10.42
C THR A 27 -24.47 -12.48 10.48
N VAL A 28 -24.39 -13.16 11.63
CA VAL A 28 -24.82 -14.56 11.78
C VAL A 28 -26.10 -14.68 12.63
N LYS A 29 -26.48 -13.60 13.33
CA LYS A 29 -27.59 -13.48 14.29
C LYS A 29 -27.54 -14.44 15.50
N LEU A 30 -26.48 -15.23 15.60
CA LEU A 30 -26.19 -16.15 16.70
C LEU A 30 -24.83 -15.80 17.31
N SER A 31 -24.60 -16.25 18.54
CA SER A 31 -23.30 -16.12 19.21
C SER A 31 -22.31 -17.19 18.73
N PRO A 32 -21.00 -16.92 18.75
CA PRO A 32 -19.98 -17.92 18.38
C PRO A 32 -20.11 -19.22 19.16
N ASN A 33 -20.41 -19.14 20.46
CA ASN A 33 -20.55 -20.33 21.29
C ASN A 33 -21.80 -21.15 20.97
N GLU A 34 -22.93 -20.52 20.62
CA GLU A 34 -24.12 -21.24 20.17
C GLU A 34 -23.82 -22.02 18.88
N LEU A 35 -23.06 -21.44 17.97
CA LEU A 35 -22.65 -22.10 16.72
C LEU A 35 -21.69 -23.27 16.96
N MET A 36 -20.77 -23.11 17.90
CA MET A 36 -19.73 -24.11 18.17
C MET A 36 -20.25 -25.25 19.08
N MET A 37 -20.97 -24.91 20.14
CA MET A 37 -21.36 -25.83 21.21
C MET A 37 -22.86 -26.18 21.19
N GLY A 38 -23.66 -25.56 20.32
CA GLY A 38 -25.10 -25.79 20.25
C GLY A 38 -25.90 -25.27 21.45
N ARG A 39 -25.28 -24.46 22.32
CA ARG A 39 -25.87 -23.97 23.57
C ARG A 39 -25.50 -22.51 23.83
N VAL A 40 -26.40 -21.81 24.50
CA VAL A 40 -26.21 -20.42 24.93
C VAL A 40 -25.28 -20.40 26.15
N LEU A 41 -24.30 -19.48 26.17
CA LEU A 41 -23.55 -19.19 27.40
C LEU A 41 -24.48 -18.50 28.39
N ARG A 42 -24.54 -19.03 29.62
CA ARG A 42 -25.33 -18.43 30.70
C ARG A 42 -24.66 -17.19 31.22
N SER A 43 -25.33 -16.05 31.11
CA SER A 43 -24.78 -14.77 31.59
C SER A 43 -24.39 -14.83 33.08
N PRO A 44 -23.42 -14.02 33.54
CA PRO A 44 -23.03 -14.01 34.95
C PRO A 44 -24.21 -13.79 35.91
N ASN A 45 -25.18 -12.95 35.54
CA ASN A 45 -26.40 -12.72 36.32
C ASN A 45 -27.30 -13.97 36.39
N GLU A 46 -27.34 -14.76 35.33
CA GLU A 46 -28.12 -15.99 35.27
C GLU A 46 -27.46 -17.10 36.10
N LEU A 47 -26.13 -17.20 36.07
CA LEU A 47 -25.36 -18.12 36.92
C LEU A 47 -25.58 -17.84 38.41
N LEU A 48 -25.61 -16.56 38.80
CA LEU A 48 -25.85 -16.16 40.20
C LEU A 48 -27.29 -16.41 40.67
N ARG A 49 -28.26 -16.43 39.73
CA ARG A 49 -29.69 -16.65 40.03
C ARG A 49 -30.11 -18.12 39.88
N SER A 50 -29.33 -18.94 39.18
CA SER A 50 -29.63 -20.35 38.98
C SER A 50 -29.25 -21.17 40.21
N THR A 51 -30.24 -21.55 41.02
CA THR A 51 -30.10 -22.53 42.11
C THR A 51 -30.48 -23.96 41.69
N GLY A 52 -30.99 -24.13 40.47
CA GLY A 52 -31.37 -25.43 39.92
C GLY A 52 -30.18 -26.18 39.35
N VAL A 53 -29.75 -27.26 40.01
CA VAL A 53 -28.95 -28.31 39.38
C VAL A 53 -29.90 -29.10 38.49
N SER A 54 -29.75 -29.01 37.18
CA SER A 54 -30.45 -29.92 36.27
C SER A 54 -29.84 -31.31 36.47
N GLU A 55 -30.64 -32.27 36.90
CA GLU A 55 -30.23 -33.68 36.92
C GLU A 55 -29.82 -34.07 35.49
N ALA A 56 -28.64 -34.68 35.36
CA ALA A 56 -28.15 -35.14 34.08
C ALA A 56 -29.00 -36.34 33.64
N GLU A 57 -29.93 -36.11 32.71
CA GLU A 57 -30.59 -37.20 31.99
C GLU A 57 -29.57 -38.12 31.32
N GLU A 58 -30.02 -39.33 30.96
CA GLU A 58 -29.22 -40.30 30.23
C GLU A 58 -28.55 -39.65 29.00
N LEU A 59 -27.23 -39.85 28.82
CA LEU A 59 -26.40 -39.15 27.83
C LEU A 59 -26.98 -39.17 26.40
N THR A 60 -27.70 -40.23 26.05
CA THR A 60 -28.35 -40.44 24.75
C THR A 60 -29.59 -39.57 24.55
N ALA A 61 -30.35 -39.27 25.60
CA ALA A 61 -31.53 -38.40 25.57
C ALA A 61 -31.13 -36.92 25.39
N TYR A 62 -30.02 -36.49 26.01
CA TYR A 62 -29.47 -35.14 25.87
C TYR A 62 -28.78 -34.89 24.51
N HIS A 63 -28.10 -35.88 23.96
CA HIS A 63 -27.29 -35.72 22.74
C HIS A 63 -28.14 -35.49 21.46
N ARG A 64 -29.29 -36.15 21.34
CA ARG A 64 -30.18 -36.02 20.17
C ARG A 64 -30.70 -34.58 19.94
N PRO A 65 -31.31 -33.90 20.94
CA PRO A 65 -31.77 -32.52 20.77
C PRO A 65 -30.61 -31.55 20.56
N LEU A 66 -29.45 -31.78 21.18
CA LEU A 66 -28.26 -30.95 21.00
C LEU A 66 -27.79 -30.96 19.53
N LEU A 67 -27.64 -32.14 18.91
CA LEU A 67 -27.26 -32.23 17.50
C LEU A 67 -28.31 -31.63 16.56
N ALA A 68 -29.60 -31.78 16.88
CA ALA A 68 -30.67 -31.15 16.11
C ALA A 68 -30.58 -29.61 16.19
N ALA A 69 -30.34 -29.07 17.39
CA ALA A 69 -30.14 -27.64 17.61
C ALA A 69 -28.89 -27.09 16.90
N MET A 70 -27.79 -27.84 16.88
CA MET A 70 -26.58 -27.46 16.13
C MET A 70 -26.83 -27.41 14.62
N LYS A 71 -27.54 -28.40 14.07
CA LYS A 71 -27.89 -28.44 12.64
C LYS A 71 -28.80 -27.27 12.27
N SER A 72 -29.86 -27.01 13.03
CA SER A 72 -30.77 -25.89 12.77
C SER A 72 -30.04 -24.54 12.90
N SER A 73 -29.26 -24.35 13.96
CA SER A 73 -28.46 -23.14 14.17
C SER A 73 -27.51 -22.88 13.01
N ARG A 74 -26.82 -23.90 12.50
CA ARG A 74 -25.96 -23.79 11.32
C ARG A 74 -26.73 -23.37 10.07
N THR A 75 -27.91 -23.96 9.82
CA THR A 75 -28.72 -23.57 8.65
C THR A 75 -29.20 -22.12 8.75
N CYS A 76 -29.68 -21.69 9.92
CA CYS A 76 -30.09 -20.30 10.15
C CYS A 76 -28.92 -19.32 10.01
N ALA A 77 -27.76 -19.69 10.55
CA ALA A 77 -26.52 -18.93 10.46
C ALA A 77 -26.07 -18.71 9.01
N GLU A 78 -26.11 -19.76 8.19
CA GLU A 78 -25.74 -19.69 6.78
C GLU A 78 -26.68 -18.81 5.97
N LEU A 79 -27.99 -18.90 6.21
CA LEU A 79 -28.98 -18.02 5.58
C LEU A 79 -28.74 -16.54 5.96
N ALA A 80 -28.56 -16.26 7.25
CA ALA A 80 -28.27 -14.92 7.74
C ALA A 80 -26.96 -14.38 7.16
N ARG A 81 -25.90 -15.20 7.15
CA ARG A 81 -24.58 -14.85 6.60
C ARG A 81 -24.68 -14.50 5.12
N THR A 82 -25.39 -15.29 4.34
CA THR A 82 -25.54 -15.06 2.90
C THR A 82 -26.25 -13.74 2.62
N SER A 83 -27.36 -13.47 3.33
CA SER A 83 -28.12 -12.22 3.20
C SER A 83 -27.29 -10.99 3.60
N GLU A 84 -26.56 -11.06 4.72
CA GLU A 84 -25.70 -9.95 5.16
C GLU A 84 -24.48 -9.77 4.25
N GLN A 85 -23.91 -10.85 3.69
CA GLN A 85 -22.84 -10.77 2.69
C GLN A 85 -23.33 -10.06 1.41
N GLU A 86 -24.51 -10.41 0.90
CA GLU A 86 -25.12 -9.73 -0.25
C GLU A 86 -25.36 -8.24 0.04
N ARG A 87 -25.85 -7.92 1.25
CA ARG A 87 -26.07 -6.55 1.67
C ARG A 87 -24.74 -5.77 1.72
N GLN A 88 -23.71 -6.34 2.35
CA GLN A 88 -22.38 -5.73 2.44
C GLN A 88 -21.77 -5.53 1.06
N ALA A 89 -21.86 -6.53 0.17
CA ALA A 89 -21.40 -6.45 -1.21
C ALA A 89 -22.11 -5.30 -1.96
N LYS A 90 -23.43 -5.17 -1.83
CA LYS A 90 -24.19 -4.05 -2.43
C LYS A 90 -23.70 -2.70 -1.92
N TYR A 91 -23.50 -2.53 -0.62
CA TYR A 91 -23.04 -1.25 -0.05
C TYR A 91 -21.61 -0.91 -0.43
N TYR A 92 -20.71 -1.91 -0.43
CA TYR A 92 -19.32 -1.74 -0.82
C TYR A 92 -19.22 -1.38 -2.30
N ASN A 93 -19.81 -2.20 -3.18
CA ASN A 93 -19.77 -2.03 -4.63
C ASN A 93 -20.44 -0.74 -5.11
N ARG A 94 -21.36 -0.15 -4.34
CA ARG A 94 -22.03 1.11 -4.68
C ARG A 94 -21.05 2.27 -4.94
N LYS A 95 -19.88 2.27 -4.28
CA LYS A 95 -18.87 3.34 -4.44
C LYS A 95 -17.66 2.91 -5.27
N VAL A 96 -17.58 1.66 -5.68
CA VAL A 96 -16.43 1.15 -6.44
C VAL A 96 -16.58 1.57 -7.89
N ARG A 97 -15.78 2.54 -8.32
CA ARG A 97 -15.52 2.73 -9.75
C ARG A 97 -14.42 1.75 -10.13
N ASN A 98 -14.73 0.74 -10.93
CA ASN A 98 -13.73 -0.12 -11.59
C ASN A 98 -12.94 0.72 -12.59
N ARG A 99 -11.96 1.49 -12.10
CA ARG A 99 -11.20 2.44 -12.92
C ARG A 99 -10.11 1.76 -13.74
N ARG A 100 -9.76 0.51 -13.45
CA ARG A 100 -8.60 -0.16 -14.03
C ARG A 100 -8.94 -1.62 -14.33
N THR A 101 -8.80 -1.99 -15.60
CA THR A 101 -8.84 -3.38 -16.05
C THR A 101 -7.42 -3.72 -16.46
N ILE A 102 -6.78 -4.64 -15.75
CA ILE A 102 -5.44 -5.14 -16.05
C ILE A 102 -5.62 -6.52 -16.66
N SER A 103 -5.00 -6.75 -17.81
CA SER A 103 -5.05 -8.01 -18.54
C SER A 103 -3.67 -8.67 -18.57
N PRO A 104 -3.59 -10.01 -18.69
CA PRO A 104 -2.34 -10.70 -18.98
C PRO A 104 -1.64 -10.10 -20.19
N GLY A 105 -0.34 -9.82 -20.06
CA GLY A 105 0.47 -9.16 -21.08
C GLY A 105 0.68 -7.67 -20.85
N ASP A 106 -0.12 -7.01 -20.01
CA ASP A 106 0.05 -5.58 -19.71
C ASP A 106 1.34 -5.33 -18.91
N ARG A 107 1.96 -4.17 -19.17
CA ARG A 107 3.07 -3.69 -18.34
C ARG A 107 2.53 -2.89 -17.16
N VAL A 108 3.09 -3.15 -15.98
CA VAL A 108 2.66 -2.55 -14.72
C VAL A 108 3.86 -2.18 -13.84
N TRP A 109 3.66 -1.15 -13.02
CA TRP A 109 4.48 -0.89 -11.84
C TRP A 109 3.85 -1.56 -10.63
N MET A 110 4.67 -2.16 -9.76
CA MET A 110 4.25 -2.72 -8.49
C MET A 110 4.72 -1.86 -7.32
N PHE A 111 3.82 -1.50 -6.43
CA PHE A 111 4.15 -0.84 -5.17
C PHE A 111 4.66 -1.86 -4.14
N LYS A 112 5.86 -1.65 -3.64
CA LYS A 112 6.52 -2.44 -2.61
C LYS A 112 6.77 -1.55 -1.38
N PRO A 113 5.85 -1.54 -0.40
CA PRO A 113 6.05 -0.75 0.81
C PRO A 113 7.30 -1.23 1.54
N PRO A 114 8.15 -0.31 2.05
CA PRO A 114 9.37 -0.69 2.72
C PRO A 114 9.03 -1.36 4.05
N ARG A 115 9.46 -2.61 4.22
CA ARG A 115 9.20 -3.42 5.43
C ARG A 115 10.50 -3.76 6.15
N GLY A 116 10.49 -3.67 7.48
CA GLY A 116 11.57 -4.13 8.35
C GLY A 116 12.62 -3.07 8.72
N ALA A 117 13.62 -3.47 9.51
CA ALA A 117 14.63 -2.57 10.09
C ALA A 117 15.54 -1.87 9.07
N LYS A 118 15.59 -2.37 7.82
CA LYS A 118 16.36 -1.78 6.70
C LYS A 118 15.52 -0.85 5.80
N ALA A 119 14.27 -0.56 6.20
CA ALA A 119 13.40 0.40 5.52
C ALA A 119 13.93 1.83 5.73
N SER A 120 14.77 2.32 4.81
CA SER A 120 15.14 3.73 4.79
C SER A 120 14.04 4.57 4.13
N LYS A 121 13.84 5.81 4.61
CA LYS A 121 12.88 6.79 4.08
C LYS A 121 13.03 7.04 2.57
N PHE A 122 14.23 6.81 2.03
CA PHE A 122 14.59 7.07 0.64
C PHE A 122 14.66 5.81 -0.24
N VAL A 123 14.19 4.65 0.24
CA VAL A 123 14.09 3.45 -0.61
C VAL A 123 13.02 3.66 -1.67
N HIS A 124 13.35 3.37 -2.93
CA HIS A 124 12.38 3.43 -4.02
C HIS A 124 11.29 2.36 -3.79
N GLN A 125 10.04 2.83 -3.68
CA GLN A 125 8.91 1.99 -3.28
C GLN A 125 8.18 1.39 -4.49
N TRP A 126 8.54 1.79 -5.70
CA TRP A 126 7.96 1.27 -6.93
C TRP A 126 8.95 0.33 -7.59
N LEU A 127 8.44 -0.78 -8.11
CA LEU A 127 9.22 -1.77 -8.82
C LEU A 127 8.63 -1.84 -10.23
N GLY A 128 9.47 -1.78 -11.26
CA GLY A 128 9.00 -1.84 -12.64
C GLY A 128 10.09 -1.51 -13.64
N PRO A 129 9.87 -1.85 -14.93
CA PRO A 129 8.65 -2.41 -15.52
C PRO A 129 8.47 -3.91 -15.22
N LEU A 130 7.26 -4.30 -14.82
CA LEU A 130 6.86 -5.70 -14.75
C LEU A 130 5.81 -6.00 -15.83
N ARG A 131 5.75 -7.25 -16.26
CA ARG A 131 4.73 -7.77 -17.15
C ARG A 131 3.78 -8.69 -16.39
N VAL A 132 2.48 -8.52 -16.60
CA VAL A 132 1.47 -9.42 -16.06
C VAL A 132 1.52 -10.73 -16.83
N VAL A 133 1.73 -11.84 -16.14
CA VAL A 133 1.81 -13.18 -16.74
C VAL A 133 0.44 -13.82 -16.75
N GLU A 134 -0.17 -13.97 -15.57
CA GLU A 134 -1.44 -14.68 -15.41
C GLU A 134 -2.20 -14.22 -14.14
N PRO A 135 -3.53 -14.39 -14.09
CA PRO A 135 -4.31 -14.16 -12.87
C PRO A 135 -4.02 -15.25 -11.82
N ALA A 136 -3.79 -14.83 -10.58
CA ALA A 136 -3.42 -15.66 -9.43
C ALA A 136 -4.49 -15.62 -8.31
N GLY A 137 -5.76 -15.75 -8.68
CA GLY A 137 -6.90 -15.74 -7.76
C GLY A 137 -7.73 -14.46 -7.82
N TYR A 138 -8.42 -14.13 -6.73
CA TYR A 138 -9.29 -12.96 -6.65
C TYR A 138 -8.46 -11.68 -6.60
N ASP A 139 -8.56 -10.84 -7.64
CA ASP A 139 -7.87 -9.55 -7.77
C ASP A 139 -6.34 -9.63 -7.56
N ASN A 140 -5.74 -10.80 -7.79
CA ASN A 140 -4.31 -11.02 -7.69
C ASN A 140 -3.75 -11.43 -9.05
N PHE A 141 -2.56 -10.95 -9.38
CA PHE A 141 -1.85 -11.27 -10.60
C PHE A 141 -0.42 -11.73 -10.31
N LEU A 142 0.04 -12.70 -11.09
CA LEU A 142 1.45 -13.06 -11.20
C LEU A 142 2.11 -12.06 -12.14
N VAL A 143 3.10 -11.33 -11.63
CA VAL A 143 3.87 -10.33 -12.38
C VAL A 143 5.34 -10.74 -12.44
N GLU A 144 5.95 -10.55 -13.60
CA GLU A 144 7.34 -10.92 -13.87
C GLU A 144 8.14 -9.66 -14.21
N ARG A 145 9.33 -9.52 -13.64
CA ARG A 145 10.18 -8.35 -13.85
C ARG A 145 10.89 -8.42 -15.21
N GLU A 146 10.88 -7.32 -15.97
CA GLU A 146 11.47 -7.27 -17.31
C GLU A 146 12.95 -6.83 -17.31
N ASP A 147 13.40 -6.08 -16.29
CA ASP A 147 14.74 -5.46 -16.27
C ASP A 147 15.92 -6.40 -15.98
N VAL A 148 15.65 -7.62 -15.49
CA VAL A 148 16.72 -8.51 -14.99
C VAL A 148 17.01 -9.56 -16.06
N SER A 149 18.17 -9.45 -16.72
CA SER A 149 18.64 -10.42 -17.73
C SER A 149 19.16 -11.73 -17.13
N GLY A 150 18.40 -12.33 -16.21
CA GLY A 150 18.73 -13.56 -15.50
C GLY A 150 17.48 -14.39 -15.21
N ASP A 151 17.43 -15.04 -14.05
CA ASP A 151 16.23 -15.77 -13.63
C ASP A 151 15.04 -14.81 -13.47
N PRO A 152 13.87 -15.14 -14.01
CA PRO A 152 12.70 -14.27 -13.94
C PRO A 152 12.23 -14.11 -12.49
N GLU A 153 12.41 -12.91 -11.94
CA GLU A 153 11.85 -12.56 -10.64
C GLU A 153 10.32 -12.41 -10.76
N ARG A 154 9.60 -13.34 -10.14
CA ARG A 154 8.14 -13.38 -10.13
C ARG A 154 7.57 -12.95 -8.80
N PHE A 155 6.49 -12.16 -8.83
CA PHE A 155 5.76 -11.71 -7.65
C PHE A 155 4.26 -11.95 -7.82
N ILE A 156 3.57 -12.23 -6.72
CA ILE A 156 2.11 -12.22 -6.67
C ILE A 156 1.69 -10.91 -6.01
N ALA A 157 0.89 -10.11 -6.73
CA ALA A 157 0.46 -8.80 -6.26
C ALA A 157 -1.04 -8.60 -6.47
N HIS A 158 -1.69 -7.97 -5.50
CA HIS A 158 -3.09 -7.52 -5.61
C HIS A 158 -3.20 -6.30 -6.55
N VAL A 159 -4.30 -6.17 -7.28
CA VAL A 159 -4.55 -5.06 -8.24
C VAL A 159 -4.31 -3.68 -7.63
N SER A 160 -4.61 -3.50 -6.34
CA SER A 160 -4.39 -2.23 -5.63
C SER A 160 -2.92 -1.78 -5.56
N PHE A 161 -1.98 -2.72 -5.65
CA PHE A 161 -0.55 -2.42 -5.67
C PHE A 161 -0.01 -2.27 -7.08
N LEU A 162 -0.84 -2.44 -8.11
CA LEU A 162 -0.45 -2.35 -9.51
C LEU A 162 -0.93 -1.03 -10.13
N VAL A 163 -0.03 -0.42 -10.92
CA VAL A 163 -0.34 0.78 -11.72
C VAL A 163 0.03 0.49 -13.17
N THR A 164 -0.84 0.87 -14.10
CA THR A 164 -0.60 0.70 -15.53
C THR A 164 0.66 1.46 -15.96
N TYR A 165 1.54 0.76 -16.67
CA TYR A 165 2.76 1.33 -17.24
C TYR A 165 2.39 2.00 -18.57
N HIS A 166 2.35 3.33 -18.60
CA HIS A 166 2.11 4.07 -19.84
C HIS A 166 3.45 4.36 -20.53
N THR A 167 3.83 3.55 -21.52
CA THR A 167 4.93 3.91 -22.41
C THR A 167 4.47 4.95 -23.40
N LEU A 168 4.95 6.15 -23.21
CA LEU A 168 4.76 7.29 -24.11
C LEU A 168 5.78 7.19 -25.27
N VAL A 169 5.80 6.05 -25.99
CA VAL A 169 6.83 5.70 -27.00
C VAL A 169 6.97 6.79 -28.07
N ALA A 170 5.85 7.37 -28.51
CA ALA A 170 5.85 8.45 -29.49
C ALA A 170 6.49 9.77 -28.99
N SER A 171 6.56 9.97 -27.67
CA SER A 171 7.19 11.16 -27.08
C SER A 171 8.62 10.92 -26.60
N LEU A 172 9.06 9.67 -26.45
CA LEU A 172 10.45 9.37 -26.07
C LEU A 172 11.45 9.93 -27.07
N GLN A 173 11.12 9.87 -28.37
CA GLN A 173 11.95 10.45 -29.43
C GLN A 173 12.03 11.98 -29.33
N ARG A 174 10.93 12.65 -28.97
CA ARG A 174 10.92 14.11 -28.77
C ARG A 174 11.69 14.50 -27.52
N VAL A 175 11.51 13.77 -26.43
CA VAL A 175 12.25 14.00 -25.18
C VAL A 175 13.75 13.75 -25.38
N ALA A 176 14.12 12.72 -26.14
CA ALA A 176 15.52 12.47 -26.48
C ALA A 176 16.13 13.63 -27.29
N ALA A 177 15.41 14.13 -28.31
CA ALA A 177 15.86 15.27 -29.10
C ALA A 177 15.99 16.56 -28.27
N ASP A 178 15.03 16.85 -27.38
CA ASP A 178 15.09 18.00 -26.46
C ASP A 178 16.29 17.91 -25.52
N ILE A 179 16.60 16.72 -24.98
CA ILE A 179 17.74 16.51 -24.10
C ILE A 179 19.06 16.69 -24.85
N GLU A 180 19.16 16.14 -26.07
CA GLU A 180 20.34 16.33 -26.92
C GLU A 180 20.57 17.82 -27.23
N GLU A 181 19.51 18.58 -27.52
CA GLU A 181 19.61 20.02 -27.75
C GLU A 181 20.05 20.77 -26.49
N GLN A 182 19.51 20.42 -25.32
CA GLN A 182 19.92 21.00 -24.04
C GLN A 182 21.40 20.75 -23.75
N LEU A 183 21.87 19.52 -23.93
CA LEU A 183 23.27 19.16 -23.71
C LEU A 183 24.20 19.91 -24.66
N LEU A 184 23.83 20.05 -25.95
CA LEU A 184 24.61 20.83 -26.92
C LEU A 184 24.67 22.32 -26.53
N HIS A 185 23.59 22.87 -25.98
CA HIS A 185 23.56 24.25 -25.50
C HIS A 185 24.45 24.46 -24.27
N GLU A 186 24.39 23.56 -23.30
CA GLU A 186 25.26 23.58 -22.10
C GLU A 186 26.74 23.46 -22.50
N ASP A 187 27.07 22.52 -23.37
CA ASP A 187 28.40 22.32 -23.94
C ASP A 187 28.93 23.58 -24.66
N ALA A 188 28.08 24.28 -25.42
CA ALA A 188 28.45 25.52 -26.10
C ALA A 188 28.71 26.65 -25.09
N ALA A 189 27.87 26.77 -24.06
CA ALA A 189 28.03 27.75 -22.99
C ALA A 189 29.33 27.49 -22.18
N GLU A 190 29.66 26.23 -21.91
CA GLU A 190 30.91 25.85 -21.24
C GLU A 190 32.14 26.17 -22.09
N ARG A 191 32.12 25.87 -23.40
CA ARG A 191 33.21 26.23 -24.32
C ARG A 191 33.39 27.75 -24.40
N GLN A 192 32.31 28.50 -24.43
CA GLN A 192 32.36 29.96 -24.47
C GLN A 192 32.92 30.54 -23.16
N ALA A 193 32.46 30.04 -22.00
CA ALA A 193 33.00 30.45 -20.70
C ALA A 193 34.50 30.11 -20.54
N ASN A 194 34.92 28.93 -21.01
CA ASN A 194 36.34 28.53 -21.00
C ASN A 194 37.19 29.36 -21.97
N GLY A 195 36.66 29.70 -23.14
CA GLY A 195 37.31 30.58 -24.10
C GLY A 195 37.46 32.02 -23.59
N GLU A 196 36.44 32.56 -22.93
CA GLU A 196 36.49 33.87 -22.28
C GLU A 196 37.48 33.90 -21.10
N ALA A 197 37.54 32.83 -20.31
CA ALA A 197 38.54 32.67 -19.25
C ALA A 197 39.96 32.62 -19.82
N ALA A 198 40.19 31.86 -20.89
CA ALA A 198 41.50 31.82 -21.57
C ALA A 198 41.89 33.18 -22.16
N ALA A 199 40.95 33.90 -22.79
CA ALA A 199 41.18 35.23 -23.31
C ALA A 199 41.43 36.28 -22.21
N ALA A 200 40.82 36.12 -21.03
CA ALA A 200 41.10 36.96 -19.86
C ALA A 200 42.52 36.71 -19.30
N VAL A 201 42.99 35.45 -19.27
CA VAL A 201 44.36 35.11 -18.88
C VAL A 201 45.38 35.71 -19.86
N VAL A 202 45.13 35.61 -21.17
CA VAL A 202 46.00 36.23 -22.19
C VAL A 202 46.02 37.74 -22.08
N ARG A 203 44.87 38.40 -21.82
CA ARG A 203 44.82 39.85 -21.57
C ARG A 203 45.55 40.26 -20.29
N ALA A 204 45.50 39.45 -19.25
CA ALA A 204 46.25 39.69 -18.02
C ALA A 204 47.77 39.57 -18.23
N ALA A 205 48.22 38.64 -19.09
CA ALA A 205 49.62 38.47 -19.45
C ALA A 205 50.16 39.53 -20.43
N ALA A 206 49.28 40.20 -21.19
CA ALA A 206 49.64 41.29 -22.11
C ALA A 206 49.53 42.70 -21.49
N ALA A 207 49.03 42.81 -20.25
CA ALA A 207 49.08 44.05 -19.49
C ALA A 207 50.52 44.30 -18.99
N PRO A 208 51.01 45.55 -18.98
CA PRO A 208 52.36 45.83 -18.53
C PRO A 208 52.50 45.52 -17.03
N ASP A 209 53.55 44.77 -16.68
CA ASP A 209 53.85 44.33 -15.33
C ASP A 209 53.89 45.52 -14.35
N THR A 210 52.90 45.58 -13.46
CA THR A 210 53.06 46.19 -12.14
C THR A 210 52.78 45.12 -11.10
N ALA A 211 53.84 44.75 -10.39
CA ALA A 211 53.87 43.63 -9.46
C ALA A 211 53.00 43.88 -8.22
N ALA A 212 52.17 42.90 -7.85
CA ALA A 212 51.98 42.48 -6.44
C ALA A 212 51.19 41.16 -6.30
N ALA A 213 51.89 40.20 -5.68
CA ALA A 213 51.50 39.12 -4.75
C ALA A 213 50.15 38.37 -4.84
N SER A 214 50.31 37.04 -4.82
CA SER A 214 49.33 35.95 -4.75
C SER A 214 48.51 35.85 -3.47
N ALA A 215 47.28 35.33 -3.58
CA ALA A 215 46.69 34.41 -2.60
C ALA A 215 45.72 33.44 -3.29
N SER A 216 45.99 32.14 -3.12
CA SER A 216 45.21 31.02 -3.63
C SER A 216 43.97 30.76 -2.76
N GLY A 217 42.84 30.44 -3.40
CA GLY A 217 41.60 30.10 -2.73
C GLY A 217 40.60 29.47 -3.70
N THR A 218 40.73 28.17 -3.94
CA THR A 218 39.83 27.41 -4.81
C THR A 218 38.49 27.23 -4.10
N LYS A 219 37.48 28.02 -4.49
CA LYS A 219 36.10 27.87 -3.98
C LYS A 219 35.26 27.13 -5.01
N ARG A 220 35.04 25.83 -4.76
CA ARG A 220 34.08 24.98 -5.46
C ARG A 220 32.68 25.60 -5.33
N ARG A 221 32.11 26.09 -6.43
CA ARG A 221 30.72 26.56 -6.49
C ARG A 221 29.84 25.36 -6.80
N GLU A 222 29.16 24.86 -5.78
CA GLU A 222 28.00 24.00 -5.94
C GLU A 222 26.81 24.90 -6.33
N ARG A 223 26.27 24.72 -7.53
CA ARG A 223 25.04 25.40 -7.96
C ARG A 223 23.91 24.39 -7.91
N THR A 224 23.01 24.59 -6.93
CA THR A 224 21.66 24.04 -6.94
C THR A 224 20.93 24.49 -8.20
N VAL A 225 20.48 23.54 -9.01
CA VAL A 225 19.58 23.77 -10.13
C VAL A 225 18.22 24.18 -9.56
N ALA A 226 17.87 25.45 -9.72
CA ALA A 226 16.48 25.89 -9.59
C ALA A 226 15.78 25.61 -10.92
N SER A 227 14.82 24.69 -10.90
CA SER A 227 13.97 24.39 -12.06
C SER A 227 13.13 25.63 -12.40
N PRO A 228 13.08 26.09 -13.67
CA PRO A 228 12.16 27.14 -14.04
C PRO A 228 10.72 26.62 -13.93
N ALA A 229 9.84 27.46 -13.38
CA ALA A 229 8.41 27.19 -13.31
C ALA A 229 7.84 27.09 -14.74
N VAL A 230 7.45 25.88 -15.15
CA VAL A 230 6.72 25.65 -16.39
C VAL A 230 5.29 26.16 -16.20
N GLN A 231 4.89 27.11 -17.03
CA GLN A 231 3.49 27.56 -17.12
C GLN A 231 2.70 26.52 -17.91
N TRP A 232 1.75 25.86 -17.24
CA TRP A 232 0.86 24.87 -17.84
C TRP A 232 -0.23 25.51 -18.70
N GLY A 233 -0.29 25.11 -19.97
CA GLY A 233 -1.41 25.40 -20.87
C GLY A 233 -2.65 24.56 -20.56
N PRO A 234 -3.85 24.99 -20.98
CA PRO A 234 -5.12 24.38 -20.57
C PRO A 234 -5.34 23.04 -21.27
N GLY A 235 -4.97 21.94 -20.61
CA GLY A 235 -5.21 20.58 -21.13
C GLY A 235 -4.64 19.42 -20.30
N GLU A 236 -3.76 19.67 -19.34
CA GLU A 236 -3.18 18.63 -18.50
C GLU A 236 -3.97 18.44 -17.20
N LEU A 237 -4.64 17.29 -17.08
CA LEU A 237 -5.36 16.88 -15.87
C LEU A 237 -4.36 16.52 -14.77
N LEU A 238 -4.22 17.47 -13.86
CA LEU A 238 -3.69 17.42 -12.49
C LEU A 238 -3.58 16.01 -11.90
N VAL A 239 -2.35 15.58 -11.61
CA VAL A 239 -2.07 14.44 -10.75
C VAL A 239 -2.30 14.89 -9.31
N GLU A 240 -3.48 14.61 -8.76
CA GLU A 240 -3.73 14.77 -7.32
C GLU A 240 -2.85 13.77 -6.54
N LEU A 241 -1.74 14.27 -6.01
CA LEU A 241 -1.05 13.68 -4.87
C LEU A 241 -1.99 13.81 -3.66
N ARG A 242 -2.59 12.70 -3.22
CA ARG A 242 -3.27 12.65 -1.92
C ARG A 242 -2.37 11.99 -0.89
N CYS A 243 -2.23 12.70 0.23
CA CYS A 243 -1.65 12.24 1.49
C CYS A 243 -2.50 11.15 2.13
#